data_AF-A0AAX1Q5W1-F1
#
_entry.id   AF-A0AAX1Q5W1-F1
#
_cell.length_a   1.000
_cell.length_b   1.000
_cell.length_c   1.000
_cell.angle_alpha   90.00
_cell.angle_beta   90.00
_cell.angle_gamma   90.00
#
_symmetry.space_group_name_H-M   'P 1'
#
loop_
_entity.id
_entity.type
_entity.pdbx_description
1 polymer ?
#
loop_
_entity_poly.entity_id
_entity_poly.type
_entity_poly.pdbx_seq_one_letter_code
_entity_poly.pdbx_strand_id
1 'polypeptide(L)'
;MEEKMKIKEIIVVEGRDDTTAVQQAVEADTIETNGSAINKATIAKIQLAQQTRGVIVFTDPDYPGERIRKIISEHVKGCKHAFLPKQQAKPKKGRGLGVEHASRKDIRDALQNVYEEFIDIEEEITHQDLMIAGLIGGSAAKKRREILGQFLKIGYANGKQLHKRLLMFQITKEQFKEAMVRVLEEEK
;
A
#
# COMPACT_ATOMS: atom_id res chain seq x y z
N MET A 1 -15.53 16.31 -13.13
CA MET A 1 -14.33 15.61 -12.63
C MET A 1 -14.05 14.48 -13.60
N GLU A 2 -12.80 14.30 -14.03
CA GLU A 2 -12.44 13.16 -14.89
C GLU A 2 -12.59 11.87 -14.07
N GLU A 3 -13.32 10.90 -14.61
CA GLU A 3 -13.52 9.60 -13.96
C GLU A 3 -12.18 8.85 -13.95
N LYS A 4 -11.73 8.43 -12.76
CA LYS A 4 -10.45 7.75 -12.60
C LYS A 4 -10.68 6.24 -12.64
N MET A 5 -9.81 5.57 -13.38
CA MET A 5 -9.67 4.12 -13.36
C MET A 5 -9.42 3.64 -11.92
N LYS A 6 -10.26 2.72 -11.44
CA LYS A 6 -10.13 2.09 -10.12
C LYS A 6 -9.32 0.81 -10.24
N ILE A 7 -8.31 0.65 -9.41
CA ILE A 7 -7.40 -0.50 -9.44
C ILE A 7 -7.51 -1.28 -8.15
N LYS A 8 -7.87 -2.56 -8.28
CA LYS A 8 -8.03 -3.48 -7.14
C LYS A 8 -6.72 -3.65 -6.38
N GLU A 9 -5.64 -3.91 -7.09
CA GLU A 9 -4.33 -4.20 -6.50
C GLU A 9 -3.73 -2.99 -5.77
N ILE A 10 -2.89 -3.29 -4.78
CA ILE A 10 -2.08 -2.27 -4.11
C ILE A 10 -0.82 -2.02 -4.94
N ILE A 11 -0.54 -0.74 -5.25
CA ILE A 11 0.59 -0.36 -6.09
C ILE A 11 1.81 -0.08 -5.22
N VAL A 12 2.90 -0.81 -5.44
CA VAL A 12 4.18 -0.57 -4.75
C VAL A 12 5.01 0.43 -5.54
N VAL A 13 5.39 1.52 -4.88
CA VAL A 13 6.16 2.64 -5.44
C VAL A 13 7.39 2.95 -4.58
N GLU A 14 8.36 3.70 -5.11
CA GLU A 14 9.60 4.01 -4.38
C GLU A 14 9.38 5.06 -3.30
N GLY A 15 8.72 6.17 -3.66
CA GLY A 15 8.55 7.32 -2.78
C GLY A 15 7.16 7.96 -2.80
N ARG A 16 7.05 9.04 -2.02
CA ARG A 16 5.80 9.78 -1.82
C ARG A 16 5.35 10.56 -3.07
N ASP A 17 6.31 11.03 -3.85
CA ASP A 17 6.01 11.77 -5.08
C ASP A 17 5.41 10.82 -6.14
N ASP A 18 5.89 9.57 -6.20
CA ASP A 18 5.29 8.51 -7.01
C ASP A 18 3.87 8.16 -6.54
N THR A 19 3.67 8.01 -5.22
CA THR A 19 2.32 7.84 -4.64
C THR A 19 1.38 8.94 -5.13
N THR A 20 1.86 10.19 -5.11
CA THR A 20 1.08 11.35 -5.52
C THR A 20 0.76 11.29 -7.02
N ALA A 21 1.73 10.96 -7.87
CA ALA A 21 1.54 10.85 -9.31
C ALA A 21 0.55 9.73 -9.67
N VAL A 22 0.67 8.57 -9.02
CA VAL A 22 -0.26 7.44 -9.18
C VAL A 22 -1.68 7.84 -8.76
N GLN A 23 -1.86 8.39 -7.56
CA GLN A 23 -3.18 8.79 -7.06
C GLN A 23 -3.82 9.95 -7.86
N GLN A 24 -3.02 10.74 -8.57
CA GLN A 24 -3.54 11.73 -9.51
C GLN A 24 -4.05 11.09 -10.81
N ALA A 25 -3.46 9.97 -11.23
CA ALA A 25 -3.81 9.26 -12.46
C ALA A 25 -4.97 8.27 -12.28
N VAL A 26 -4.97 7.52 -11.18
CA VAL A 26 -5.87 6.39 -10.89
C VAL A 26 -6.38 6.43 -9.44
N GLU A 27 -7.42 5.67 -9.14
CA GLU A 27 -7.90 5.42 -7.78
C GLU A 27 -7.35 4.08 -7.29
N ALA A 28 -6.28 4.15 -6.50
CA ALA A 28 -5.55 2.99 -6.00
C ALA A 28 -4.87 3.31 -4.66
N ASP A 29 -4.73 2.29 -3.81
CA ASP A 29 -3.89 2.37 -2.61
C ASP A 29 -2.43 2.07 -2.97
N THR A 30 -1.50 2.71 -2.25
CA THR A 30 -0.06 2.56 -2.50
C THR A 30 0.70 2.07 -1.27
N ILE A 31 1.81 1.36 -1.51
CA ILE A 31 2.84 1.06 -0.50
C ILE A 31 4.15 1.67 -0.98
N GLU A 32 4.73 2.53 -0.15
CA GLU A 32 6.02 3.15 -0.39
C GLU A 32 7.15 2.28 0.17
N THR A 33 8.18 2.01 -0.63
CA THR A 33 9.36 1.24 -0.19
C THR A 33 10.37 2.12 0.56
N ASN A 34 10.31 3.44 0.39
CA ASN A 34 11.25 4.43 0.93
C ASN A 34 12.69 4.17 0.45
N GLY A 35 12.82 3.93 -0.87
CA GLY A 35 14.08 3.61 -1.54
C GLY A 35 14.29 2.10 -1.77
N SER A 36 15.49 1.77 -2.26
CA SER A 36 15.82 0.39 -2.69
C SER A 36 16.26 -0.57 -1.57
N ALA A 37 16.44 -0.07 -0.35
CA ALA A 37 16.72 -0.90 0.82
C ALA A 37 15.41 -1.31 1.52
N ILE A 38 14.72 -2.29 0.95
CA ILE A 38 13.43 -2.76 1.48
C ILE A 38 13.65 -3.59 2.76
N ASN A 39 13.07 -3.14 3.87
CA ASN A 39 13.15 -3.86 5.14
C ASN A 39 12.11 -5.00 5.22
N LYS A 40 12.31 -5.90 6.19
CA LYS A 40 11.43 -7.06 6.42
C LYS A 40 9.97 -6.68 6.69
N ALA A 41 9.72 -5.55 7.37
CA ALA A 41 8.37 -5.10 7.67
C ALA A 41 7.63 -4.64 6.40
N THR A 42 8.31 -3.96 5.48
CA THR A 42 7.76 -3.60 4.16
C THR A 42 7.50 -4.85 3.32
N ILE A 43 8.40 -5.84 3.31
CA ILE A 43 8.16 -7.11 2.62
C ILE A 43 6.93 -7.83 3.19
N ALA A 44 6.81 -7.92 4.52
CA ALA A 44 5.64 -8.54 5.17
C ALA A 44 4.32 -7.83 4.80
N LYS A 45 4.35 -6.50 4.70
CA LYS A 45 3.22 -5.69 4.25
C LYS A 45 2.84 -5.96 2.79
N ILE A 46 3.83 -6.08 1.90
CA ILE A 46 3.61 -6.41 0.49
C ILE A 46 3.09 -7.84 0.34
N GLN A 47 3.57 -8.79 1.15
CA GLN A 47 3.03 -10.17 1.18
C GLN A 47 1.56 -10.19 1.58
N LEU A 48 1.18 -9.43 2.61
CA LEU A 48 -0.22 -9.30 3.01
C LEU A 48 -1.07 -8.68 1.90
N ALA A 49 -0.60 -7.59 1.28
CA ALA A 49 -1.27 -6.96 0.14
C ALA A 49 -1.50 -7.95 -1.01
N GLN A 50 -0.48 -8.76 -1.34
CA GLN A 50 -0.57 -9.75 -2.40
C GLN A 50 -1.61 -10.83 -2.09
N GLN A 51 -1.73 -11.25 -0.83
CA GLN A 51 -2.70 -12.26 -0.39
C GLN A 51 -4.14 -11.75 -0.43
N THR A 52 -4.36 -10.46 -0.17
CA THR A 52 -5.71 -9.92 0.02
C THR A 52 -6.26 -9.29 -1.25
N ARG A 53 -5.49 -8.43 -1.91
CA ARG A 53 -5.93 -7.69 -3.09
C ARG A 53 -5.08 -7.92 -4.34
N GLY A 54 -3.89 -8.47 -4.17
CA GLY A 54 -2.86 -8.49 -5.21
C GLY A 54 -2.00 -7.23 -5.18
N VAL A 55 -0.82 -7.32 -5.79
CA VAL A 55 0.18 -6.24 -5.86
C VAL A 55 0.60 -5.99 -7.30
N ILE A 56 0.69 -4.71 -7.67
CA ILE A 56 1.37 -4.25 -8.88
C ILE A 56 2.62 -3.48 -8.44
N VAL A 57 3.80 -3.96 -8.85
CA VAL A 57 5.05 -3.20 -8.64
C VAL A 57 5.21 -2.20 -9.77
N PHE A 58 5.26 -0.90 -9.42
CA PHE A 58 5.40 0.20 -10.36
C PHE A 58 6.44 1.21 -9.86
N THR A 59 7.70 0.93 -10.22
CA THR A 59 8.87 1.72 -9.83
C THR A 59 9.57 2.32 -11.06
N ASP A 60 10.52 3.21 -10.79
CA ASP A 60 11.30 3.92 -11.78
C ASP A 60 12.07 2.98 -12.73
N PRO A 61 12.24 3.38 -14.01
CA PRO A 61 12.99 2.60 -14.99
C PRO A 61 14.51 2.88 -14.85
N ASP A 62 15.03 2.77 -13.63
CA ASP A 62 16.42 2.98 -13.27
C ASP A 62 16.99 1.81 -12.44
N TYR A 63 18.20 1.96 -11.90
CA TYR A 63 18.85 0.88 -11.13
C TYR A 63 18.18 0.64 -9.75
N PRO A 64 17.94 1.67 -8.91
CA PRO A 64 17.14 1.53 -7.69
C PRO A 64 15.79 0.86 -7.90
N GLY A 65 15.02 1.29 -8.90
CA GLY A 65 13.71 0.72 -9.21
C GLY A 65 13.79 -0.75 -9.61
N GLU A 66 14.75 -1.13 -10.45
CA GLU A 66 14.96 -2.54 -10.82
C GLU A 66 15.36 -3.40 -9.62
N ARG A 67 16.17 -2.85 -8.70
CA ARG A 67 16.54 -3.54 -7.47
C ARG A 67 15.33 -3.77 -6.56
N ILE A 68 14.43 -2.79 -6.45
CA ILE A 68 13.16 -2.94 -5.71
C ILE A 68 12.34 -4.08 -6.30
N ARG A 69 12.17 -4.10 -7.63
CA ARG A 69 11.43 -5.16 -8.34
C ARG A 69 11.98 -6.54 -8.02
N LYS A 70 13.30 -6.73 -8.17
CA LYS A 70 13.95 -8.03 -7.89
C LYS A 70 13.71 -8.50 -6.46
N ILE A 71 13.95 -7.64 -5.48
CA ILE A 71 13.75 -7.99 -4.06
C ILE A 71 12.30 -8.42 -3.81
N ILE A 72 11.32 -7.69 -4.35
CA ILE A 72 9.90 -8.04 -4.20
C ILE A 72 9.59 -9.36 -4.89
N SER A 73 9.98 -9.57 -6.15
CA SER A 73 9.71 -10.81 -6.90
C SER A 73 10.40 -12.05 -6.28
N GLU A 74 11.52 -11.86 -5.60
CA GLU A 74 12.19 -12.93 -4.83
C GLU A 74 11.36 -13.36 -3.63
N HIS A 75 10.82 -12.40 -2.85
CA HIS A 75 10.16 -12.65 -1.58
C HIS A 75 8.63 -12.80 -1.66
N VAL A 76 8.02 -12.33 -2.75
CA VAL A 76 6.57 -12.29 -2.96
C VAL A 76 6.25 -12.79 -4.36
N LYS A 77 5.74 -14.02 -4.45
CA LYS A 77 5.38 -14.65 -5.72
C LYS A 77 4.01 -14.17 -6.20
N GLY A 78 3.83 -14.10 -7.52
CA GLY A 78 2.56 -13.72 -8.15
C GLY A 78 2.30 -12.22 -8.23
N CYS A 79 3.26 -11.37 -7.85
CA CYS A 79 3.16 -9.92 -8.07
C CYS A 79 3.07 -9.63 -9.57
N LYS A 80 2.20 -8.67 -9.92
CA LYS A 80 2.14 -8.10 -11.27
C LYS A 80 3.17 -6.98 -11.38
N HIS A 81 3.60 -6.68 -12.59
CA HIS A 81 4.63 -5.67 -12.85
C HIS A 81 4.21 -4.73 -13.96
N ALA A 82 4.04 -3.45 -13.63
CA ALA A 82 3.85 -2.38 -14.60
C ALA A 82 5.19 -1.71 -14.89
N PHE A 83 5.41 -1.28 -16.13
CA PHE A 83 6.67 -0.67 -16.55
C PHE A 83 6.42 0.65 -17.24
N LEU A 84 7.20 1.66 -16.87
CA LEU A 84 7.19 2.97 -17.52
C LEU A 84 8.39 3.08 -18.47
N PRO A 85 8.17 3.32 -19.78
CA PRO A 85 9.23 3.65 -20.71
C PRO A 85 10.12 4.82 -20.21
N LYS A 86 11.44 4.67 -20.33
CA LYS A 86 12.41 5.71 -19.89
C LYS A 86 12.13 7.09 -20.47
N GLN A 87 11.56 7.19 -21.67
CA GLN A 87 11.23 8.47 -22.28
C GLN A 87 10.07 9.19 -21.56
N GLN A 88 9.11 8.44 -21.03
CA GLN A 88 7.95 8.95 -20.29
C GLN A 88 8.28 9.25 -18.82
N ALA A 89 9.36 8.64 -18.30
CA ALA A 89 9.86 8.90 -16.94
C ALA A 89 10.81 10.10 -16.84
N LYS A 90 11.07 10.83 -17.94
CA LYS A 90 12.02 11.95 -17.93
C LYS A 90 11.34 13.26 -17.50
N PRO A 91 12.01 14.09 -16.68
CA PRO A 91 11.50 15.40 -16.34
C PRO A 91 11.52 16.33 -17.57
N LYS A 92 10.57 17.27 -17.62
CA LYS A 92 10.52 18.31 -18.67
C LYS A 92 11.74 19.25 -18.63
N LYS A 93 12.32 19.46 -17.45
CA LYS A 93 13.56 20.22 -17.21
C LYS A 93 14.34 19.52 -16.10
N GLY A 94 15.63 19.31 -16.29
CA GLY A 94 16.50 18.67 -15.30
C GLY A 94 17.02 17.30 -15.73
N ARG A 95 17.47 16.52 -14.74
CA ARG A 95 18.01 15.16 -14.91
C ARG A 95 17.30 14.23 -13.91
N GLY A 96 17.17 12.96 -14.27
CA GLY A 96 16.47 11.96 -13.45
C GLY A 96 15.54 11.10 -14.31
N LEU A 97 15.14 9.96 -13.75
CA LEU A 97 14.04 9.14 -14.24
C LEU A 97 13.13 8.87 -13.04
N GLY A 98 11.83 9.09 -13.20
CA GLY A 98 10.88 8.98 -12.09
C GLY A 98 9.44 8.75 -12.57
N VAL A 99 8.68 7.92 -11.86
CA VAL A 99 7.22 7.81 -12.05
C VAL A 99 6.56 9.15 -11.73
N GLU A 100 7.08 9.91 -10.78
CA GLU A 100 6.67 11.29 -10.48
C GLU A 100 6.69 12.26 -11.69
N HIS A 101 7.45 11.96 -12.74
CA HIS A 101 7.55 12.79 -13.95
C HIS A 101 6.60 12.37 -15.07
N ALA A 102 5.98 11.19 -14.95
CA ALA A 102 5.10 10.64 -15.95
C ALA A 102 3.80 11.45 -16.07
N SER A 103 3.22 11.49 -17.27
CA SER A 103 1.87 12.04 -17.41
C SER A 103 0.85 11.06 -16.81
N ARG A 104 -0.32 11.59 -16.41
CA ARG A 104 -1.44 10.73 -15.95
C ARG A 104 -1.83 9.67 -16.98
N LYS A 105 -1.72 10.01 -18.27
CA LYS A 105 -1.97 9.08 -19.37
C LYS A 105 -0.94 7.96 -19.38
N ASP A 106 0.35 8.29 -19.31
CA ASP A 106 1.42 7.28 -19.32
C ASP A 106 1.30 6.31 -18.13
N ILE A 107 0.92 6.81 -16.94
CA ILE A 107 0.65 5.97 -15.76
C ILE A 107 -0.55 5.03 -16.01
N ARG A 108 -1.66 5.55 -16.55
CA ARG A 108 -2.84 4.73 -16.88
C ARG A 108 -2.48 3.66 -17.90
N ASP A 109 -1.81 4.03 -18.99
CA ASP A 109 -1.40 3.12 -20.06
C ASP A 109 -0.46 2.01 -19.53
N ALA A 110 0.45 2.34 -18.61
CA ALA A 110 1.35 1.37 -17.98
C ALA A 110 0.60 0.38 -17.06
N LEU A 111 -0.46 0.81 -16.40
CA LEU A 111 -1.27 -0.02 -15.49
C LEU A 111 -2.35 -0.80 -16.23
N GLN A 112 -2.83 -0.31 -17.38
CA GLN A 112 -3.97 -0.85 -18.13
C GLN A 112 -3.78 -2.32 -18.54
N ASN A 113 -2.54 -2.74 -18.81
CA ASN A 113 -2.25 -4.10 -19.27
C ASN A 113 -2.13 -5.14 -18.14
N VAL A 114 -2.13 -4.70 -16.88
CA VAL A 114 -1.88 -5.59 -15.73
C VAL A 114 -2.94 -5.53 -14.65
N TYR A 115 -3.74 -4.48 -14.57
CA TYR A 115 -4.72 -4.32 -13.49
C TYR A 115 -5.94 -5.23 -13.62
N GLU A 116 -6.56 -5.52 -12.48
CA GLU A 116 -7.94 -6.01 -12.39
C GLU A 116 -8.88 -4.87 -11.97
N GLU A 117 -10.08 -4.85 -12.56
CA GLU A 117 -11.12 -3.91 -12.14
C GLU A 117 -11.50 -4.14 -10.68
N PHE A 118 -11.71 -3.02 -9.98
CA PHE A 118 -12.04 -2.99 -8.57
C PHE A 118 -13.42 -3.60 -8.33
N ILE A 119 -13.50 -4.61 -7.45
CA ILE A 119 -14.75 -5.09 -6.88
C ILE A 119 -14.96 -4.31 -5.59
N ASP A 120 -16.19 -3.86 -5.32
CA ASP A 120 -16.52 -3.13 -4.10
C ASP A 120 -15.97 -3.86 -2.86
N ILE A 121 -15.12 -3.15 -2.12
CA ILE A 121 -14.57 -3.63 -0.86
C ILE A 121 -15.68 -3.60 0.19
N GLU A 122 -15.89 -4.71 0.90
CA GLU A 122 -16.76 -4.75 2.07
C GLU A 122 -16.03 -4.20 3.30
N GLU A 123 -16.60 -3.18 3.93
CA GLU A 123 -16.12 -2.68 5.21
C GLU A 123 -16.63 -3.58 6.35
N GLU A 124 -15.76 -4.45 6.87
CA GLU A 124 -16.10 -5.33 7.99
C GLU A 124 -15.87 -4.70 9.38
N ILE A 125 -14.98 -3.69 9.46
CA ILE A 125 -14.54 -3.07 10.70
C ILE A 125 -14.79 -1.57 10.62
N THR A 126 -15.77 -1.10 11.39
CA THR A 126 -16.18 0.30 11.37
C THR A 126 -15.30 1.17 12.25
N HIS A 127 -15.37 2.49 12.06
CA HIS A 127 -14.75 3.44 12.98
C HIS A 127 -15.30 3.31 14.42
N GLN A 128 -16.56 2.91 14.59
CA GLN A 128 -17.16 2.67 15.89
C GLN A 128 -16.55 1.45 16.59
N ASP A 129 -16.25 0.38 15.85
CA ASP A 129 -15.57 -0.80 16.39
C ASP A 129 -14.19 -0.42 16.95
N LEU A 130 -13.47 0.49 16.30
CA LEU A 130 -12.17 0.99 16.79
C LEU A 130 -12.28 1.80 18.10
N MET A 131 -13.37 2.56 18.25
CA MET A 131 -13.65 3.27 19.50
C MET A 131 -13.98 2.30 20.63
N ILE A 132 -14.84 1.31 20.37
CA ILE A 132 -15.22 0.27 21.34
C ILE A 132 -14.01 -0.56 21.77
N ALA A 133 -13.11 -0.90 20.83
CA ALA A 133 -11.85 -1.60 21.10
C ALA A 133 -10.81 -0.76 21.86
N GLY A 134 -11.07 0.54 22.10
CA GLY A 134 -10.15 1.46 22.78
C GLY A 134 -8.92 1.80 21.95
N LEU A 135 -8.98 1.67 20.62
CA LEU A 135 -7.90 2.04 19.69
C LEU A 135 -7.90 3.55 19.37
N ILE A 136 -8.94 4.27 19.80
CA ILE A 136 -9.14 5.70 19.62
C ILE A 136 -9.60 6.32 20.95
N GLY A 137 -9.13 7.53 21.27
CA GLY A 137 -9.59 8.33 22.42
C GLY A 137 -9.00 7.97 23.79
N GLY A 138 -8.63 6.70 24.04
CA GLY A 138 -8.05 6.27 25.31
C GLY A 138 -6.54 6.54 25.45
N SER A 139 -6.03 6.60 26.69
CA SER A 139 -4.59 6.75 26.98
C SER A 139 -3.76 5.57 26.46
N ALA A 140 -4.30 4.34 26.53
CA ALA A 140 -3.68 3.13 26.00
C ALA A 140 -3.76 3.00 24.46
N ALA A 141 -4.57 3.82 23.79
CA ALA A 141 -4.88 3.68 22.37
C ALA A 141 -3.65 3.66 21.48
N LYS A 142 -2.62 4.46 21.79
CA LYS A 142 -1.37 4.47 21.02
C LYS A 142 -0.67 3.11 21.08
N LYS A 143 -0.45 2.58 22.29
CA LYS A 143 0.22 1.29 22.51
C LYS A 143 -0.56 0.16 21.85
N ARG A 144 -1.90 0.14 21.99
CA ARG A 144 -2.77 -0.83 21.32
C ARG A 144 -2.62 -0.81 19.80
N ARG A 145 -2.59 0.37 19.19
CA ARG A 145 -2.41 0.53 17.73
C ARG A 145 -1.04 0.07 17.25
N GLU A 146 0.01 0.28 18.06
CA GLU A 146 1.36 -0.21 17.75
C GLU A 146 1.41 -1.74 17.72
N ILE A 147 0.90 -2.38 18.77
CA ILE A 147 0.86 -3.84 18.90
C ILE A 147 -0.02 -4.45 17.80
N LEU A 148 -1.25 -3.94 17.64
CA LEU A 148 -2.19 -4.39 16.62
C LEU A 148 -1.58 -4.30 15.21
N GLY A 149 -0.95 -3.16 14.88
CA GLY A 149 -0.36 -2.94 13.57
C GLY A 149 0.82 -3.87 13.27
N GLN A 150 1.55 -4.30 14.30
CA GLN A 150 2.61 -5.31 14.17
C GLN A 150 2.02 -6.71 13.91
N PHE A 151 1.04 -7.13 14.70
CA PHE A 151 0.39 -8.44 14.54
C PHE A 151 -0.28 -8.58 13.17
N LEU A 152 -1.04 -7.56 12.75
CA LEU A 152 -1.71 -7.54 11.45
C LEU A 152 -0.74 -7.24 10.30
N LYS A 153 0.54 -6.94 10.55
CA LYS A 153 1.54 -6.59 9.53
C LYS A 153 1.18 -5.38 8.65
N ILE A 154 0.27 -4.53 9.13
CA ILE A 154 -0.13 -3.28 8.46
C ILE A 154 0.72 -2.08 8.89
N GLY A 155 1.59 -2.27 9.90
CA GLY A 155 2.47 -1.25 10.47
C GLY A 155 1.73 -0.22 11.34
N TYR A 156 2.47 0.65 12.01
CA TYR A 156 1.88 1.67 12.89
C TYR A 156 1.09 2.74 12.11
N ALA A 157 -0.09 3.09 12.61
CA ALA A 157 -0.95 4.14 12.07
C ALA A 157 -1.65 4.90 13.19
N ASN A 158 -1.95 6.20 12.97
CA ASN A 158 -2.87 6.95 13.83
C ASN A 158 -4.31 6.40 13.72
N GLY A 159 -5.24 6.79 14.61
CA GLY A 159 -6.60 6.23 14.62
C GLY A 159 -7.33 6.33 13.27
N LYS A 160 -7.23 7.49 12.60
CA LYS A 160 -7.82 7.71 11.27
C LYS A 160 -7.15 6.86 10.19
N GLN A 161 -5.83 6.74 10.23
CA GLN A 161 -5.07 5.94 9.27
C GLN A 161 -5.22 4.42 9.52
N LEU A 162 -5.46 4.00 10.76
CA LEU A 162 -5.65 2.60 11.10
C LEU A 162 -6.90 2.06 10.41
N HIS A 163 -8.03 2.77 10.53
CA HIS A 163 -9.27 2.41 9.83
C HIS A 163 -9.03 2.22 8.32
N LYS A 164 -8.37 3.21 7.69
CA LYS A 164 -7.99 3.12 6.28
C LYS A 164 -7.12 1.92 5.95
N ARG A 165 -6.18 1.54 6.82
CA ARG A 165 -5.32 0.37 6.60
C ARG A 165 -6.07 -0.93 6.75
N LEU A 166 -6.96 -1.05 7.74
CA LEU A 166 -7.80 -2.23 7.89
C LEU A 166 -8.64 -2.47 6.64
N LEU A 167 -9.24 -1.40 6.10
CA LEU A 167 -9.95 -1.43 4.83
C LEU A 167 -9.01 -1.76 3.66
N MET A 168 -7.90 -1.04 3.53
CA MET A 168 -6.93 -1.24 2.44
C MET A 168 -6.45 -2.70 2.37
N PHE A 169 -6.16 -3.33 3.50
CA PHE A 169 -5.67 -4.71 3.56
C PHE A 169 -6.77 -5.77 3.65
N GLN A 170 -8.06 -5.41 3.58
CA GLN A 170 -9.19 -6.35 3.73
C GLN A 170 -9.07 -7.19 5.00
N ILE A 171 -8.75 -6.54 6.13
CA ILE A 171 -8.67 -7.25 7.41
C ILE A 171 -10.09 -7.64 7.82
N THR A 172 -10.31 -8.94 8.00
CA THR A 172 -11.62 -9.45 8.40
C THR A 172 -11.89 -9.18 9.88
N LYS A 173 -13.16 -9.24 10.27
CA LYS A 173 -13.57 -9.08 11.66
C LYS A 173 -12.93 -10.13 12.58
N GLU A 174 -12.74 -11.36 12.09
CA GLU A 174 -12.09 -12.45 12.82
C GLU A 174 -10.61 -12.15 13.05
N GLN A 175 -9.88 -11.77 11.99
CA GLN A 175 -8.45 -11.40 12.10
C GLN A 175 -8.25 -10.24 13.08
N PHE A 176 -9.14 -9.24 13.03
CA PHE A 176 -9.10 -8.11 13.95
C PHE A 176 -9.35 -8.53 15.40
N LYS A 177 -10.36 -9.38 15.66
CA LYS A 177 -10.63 -9.91 17.00
C LYS A 177 -9.46 -10.70 17.56
N GLU A 178 -8.87 -11.60 16.76
CA GLU A 178 -7.69 -12.38 17.16
C GLU A 178 -6.51 -11.49 17.51
N ALA A 179 -6.22 -10.47 16.68
CA ALA A 179 -5.17 -9.51 16.96
C ALA A 179 -5.48 -8.68 18.23
N MET A 180 -6.74 -8.34 18.48
CA MET A 180 -7.14 -7.63 19.70
C MET A 180 -6.97 -8.48 20.97
N VAL A 181 -7.16 -9.81 20.91
CA VAL A 181 -6.86 -10.69 22.05
C VAL A 181 -5.38 -10.56 22.44
N ARG A 182 -4.47 -10.60 21.45
CA ARG A 182 -3.02 -10.42 21.68
C ARG A 182 -2.68 -9.06 22.27
N VAL A 183 -3.32 -8.00 21.76
CA VAL A 183 -3.14 -6.64 22.28
C VAL A 183 -3.49 -6.58 23.77
N LEU A 184 -4.59 -7.21 24.18
CA LEU A 184 -5.03 -7.21 25.58
C LEU A 184 -4.17 -8.12 26.47
N GLU A 185 -3.55 -9.17 25.92
CA GLU A 185 -2.57 -10.00 26.63
C GLU A 185 -1.29 -9.21 26.97
N GLU A 186 -0.78 -8.40 26.03
CA GLU A 186 0.44 -7.57 26.20
C GLU A 186 0.22 -6.28 27.02
N GLU A 187 -1.03 -5.99 27.40
CA GLU A 187 -1.37 -4.89 28.30
C GLU A 187 -1.39 -5.30 29.78
N LYS A 188 -1.44 -6.60 30.08
CA LYS A 188 -1.34 -7.13 31.44
C LYS A 188 0.09 -7.10 31.95
#